data_AF-A0A1Y4SAW9-F1
#
_entry.id   AF-A0A1Y4SAW9-F1
#
_cell.length_a   1.000
_cell.length_b   1.000
_cell.length_c   1.000
_cell.angle_alpha   90.00
_cell.angle_beta   90.00
_cell.angle_gamma   90.00
#
_symmetry.space_group_name_H-M   'P 1'
#
loop_
_entity.id
_entity.type
_entity.pdbx_description
1 polymer ?
#
loop_
_entity_poly.entity_id
_entity_poly.type
_entity_poly.pdbx_seq_one_letter_code
_entity_poly.pdbx_strand_id
1 'polypeptide(L)'
;MSSSQLVYIASPYAGDIQSNTQFAIQCCRYAIQQGCTPIAPHLLYPQMLDDSDPEQRAIGLKLGHRLLSVCQEVWVCGGRISSGMAGEIALAENLGIPVRYVGALAEYQSSPTLEDNHAEENVDDERVYGSQHTG
;
A
#
# COMPACT_ATOMS: atom_id res chain seq x y z
N MET A 1 -16.14 -4.57 -14.84
CA MET A 1 -14.89 -4.82 -14.10
C MET A 1 -15.15 -4.50 -12.64
N SER A 2 -14.86 -5.40 -11.71
CA SER A 2 -14.84 -5.07 -10.28
C SER A 2 -13.79 -3.98 -10.09
N SER A 3 -14.19 -2.78 -9.64
CA SER A 3 -13.23 -1.73 -9.30
C SER A 3 -12.36 -2.22 -8.12
N SER A 4 -11.04 -2.12 -8.22
CA SER A 4 -10.14 -2.44 -7.09
C SER A 4 -10.46 -1.49 -5.94
N GLN A 5 -10.73 -2.02 -4.75
CA GLN A 5 -11.08 -1.21 -3.59
C GLN A 5 -9.89 -0.38 -3.13
N LEU A 6 -10.10 0.92 -2.96
CA LEU A 6 -9.14 1.83 -2.34
C LEU A 6 -9.17 1.61 -0.82
N VAL A 7 -8.06 1.17 -0.25
CA VAL A 7 -7.94 0.86 1.18
C VAL A 7 -6.93 1.78 1.84
N TYR A 8 -7.33 2.37 2.96
CA TYR A 8 -6.44 3.19 3.77
C TYR A 8 -5.65 2.28 4.72
N ILE A 9 -4.33 2.37 4.73
CA ILE A 9 -3.47 1.61 5.64
C ILE A 9 -3.14 2.48 6.86
N ALA A 10 -3.67 2.10 8.01
CA ALA A 10 -3.36 2.68 9.31
C ALA A 10 -2.35 1.78 10.04
N SER A 11 -1.15 2.29 10.30
CA SER A 11 -0.11 1.54 11.01
C SER A 11 0.75 2.49 11.86
N PRO A 12 1.47 2.01 12.88
CA PRO A 12 2.37 2.88 13.64
C PRO A 12 3.44 3.49 12.72
N TYR A 13 3.74 4.78 12.91
CA TYR A 13 4.81 5.47 12.16
C TYR A 13 5.89 6.04 13.08
N ALA A 14 5.50 6.85 14.08
CA ALA A 14 6.41 7.47 15.03
C ALA A 14 7.11 6.46 15.97
N GLY A 15 8.25 6.87 16.54
CA GLY A 15 9.12 6.02 17.34
C GLY A 15 10.25 5.44 16.48
N ASP A 16 10.31 4.12 16.33
CA ASP A 16 11.22 3.47 15.38
C ASP A 16 10.71 3.63 13.95
N ILE A 17 10.97 4.80 13.36
CA ILE A 17 10.49 5.17 12.02
C ILE A 17 10.95 4.18 10.95
N GLN A 18 12.18 3.66 11.06
CA GLN A 18 12.72 2.72 10.06
C GLN A 18 11.93 1.41 10.06
N SER A 19 11.79 0.78 11.24
CA SER A 19 11.04 -0.48 11.36
C SER A 19 9.56 -0.30 11.02
N ASN A 20 8.95 0.80 11.49
CA ASN A 20 7.56 1.12 11.21
C ASN A 20 7.30 1.39 9.71
N THR A 21 8.24 2.04 9.02
CA THR A 21 8.17 2.26 7.56
C THR A 21 8.17 0.93 6.80
N GLN A 22 9.06 0.01 7.16
CA GLN A 22 9.09 -1.32 6.54
C GLN A 22 7.81 -2.10 6.82
N PHE A 23 7.28 -2.01 8.04
CA PHE A 23 6.01 -2.63 8.41
C PHE A 23 4.84 -2.07 7.59
N ALA A 24 4.72 -0.75 7.45
CA ALA A 24 3.69 -0.11 6.63
C ALA A 24 3.77 -0.58 5.16
N ILE A 25 4.98 -0.69 4.60
CA ILE A 25 5.19 -1.22 3.23
C ILE A 25 4.71 -2.67 3.12
N GLN A 26 4.96 -3.52 4.12
CA GLN A 26 4.46 -4.89 4.15
C GLN A 26 2.93 -4.93 4.17
N CYS A 27 2.29 -4.04 4.93
CA CYS A 27 0.82 -3.92 4.97
C CYS A 27 0.25 -3.51 3.61
N CYS A 28 0.90 -2.55 2.93
CA CYS A 28 0.54 -2.19 1.55
C CYS A 28 0.69 -3.37 0.58
N ARG A 29 1.80 -4.11 0.65
CA ARG A 29 2.02 -5.31 -0.19
C ARG A 29 0.94 -6.37 0.02
N TYR A 30 0.58 -6.61 1.29
CA TYR A 30 -0.50 -7.52 1.64
C TYR A 30 -1.83 -7.06 1.01
N ALA A 31 -2.18 -5.77 1.10
CA ALA A 31 -3.38 -5.23 0.47
C ALA A 31 -3.37 -5.38 -1.07
N ILE A 32 -2.23 -5.14 -1.72
CA ILE A 32 -2.06 -5.36 -3.17
C ILE A 32 -2.34 -6.82 -3.54
N GLN A 33 -1.84 -7.77 -2.76
CA GLN A 33 -2.07 -9.21 -2.99
C GLN A 33 -3.53 -9.64 -2.78
N GLN A 34 -4.30 -8.88 -1.99
CA GLN A 34 -5.75 -9.07 -1.87
C GLN A 34 -6.54 -8.38 -3.00
N GLY A 35 -5.87 -7.77 -3.98
CA GLY A 35 -6.50 -7.07 -5.10
C GLY A 35 -6.97 -5.65 -4.77
N CYS A 36 -6.52 -5.08 -3.65
CA CYS A 36 -6.83 -3.70 -3.25
C CYS A 36 -5.79 -2.71 -3.79
N THR A 37 -6.18 -1.43 -3.85
CA THR A 37 -5.29 -0.30 -4.08
C THR A 37 -5.01 0.37 -2.73
N PRO A 38 -3.82 0.19 -2.11
CA PRO A 38 -3.54 0.77 -0.80
C PRO A 38 -3.06 2.22 -0.87
N ILE A 39 -3.41 3.00 0.16
CA ILE A 39 -2.80 4.30 0.45
C ILE A 39 -2.34 4.34 1.92
N ALA A 40 -1.08 4.69 2.14
CA ALA A 40 -0.50 4.91 3.47
C ALA A 40 0.09 6.33 3.55
N PRO A 41 -0.68 7.35 3.98
CA PRO A 41 -0.22 8.74 3.93
C PRO A 41 1.03 9.02 4.77
N HIS A 42 1.23 8.25 5.84
CA HIS A 42 2.41 8.33 6.69
C HIS A 42 3.70 7.82 6.01
N LEU A 43 3.61 7.17 4.85
CA LEU A 43 4.78 6.92 4.00
C LEU A 43 5.06 8.07 3.02
N LEU A 44 4.09 8.95 2.78
CA LEU A 44 4.17 10.00 1.76
C LEU A 44 4.48 11.36 2.38
N TYR A 45 3.63 11.85 3.26
CA TYR A 45 3.70 13.22 3.75
C TYR A 45 4.92 13.54 4.61
N PRO A 46 5.44 12.63 5.45
CA PRO A 46 6.68 12.89 6.20
C PRO A 46 7.94 13.11 5.33
N GLN A 47 7.88 12.81 4.03
CA GLN A 47 8.96 13.14 3.10
C GLN A 47 8.91 14.60 2.61
N MET A 48 7.78 15.29 2.85
CA MET A 48 7.52 16.66 2.42
C MET A 48 7.23 17.61 3.59
N LEU A 49 6.85 17.07 4.74
CA LEU A 49 6.46 17.80 5.95
C LEU A 49 7.28 17.30 7.14
N ASP A 50 7.65 18.21 8.02
CA ASP A 50 8.31 17.89 9.28
C ASP A 50 7.28 17.48 10.34
N ASP A 51 7.25 16.19 10.67
CA ASP A 51 6.32 15.64 11.67
C ASP A 51 6.65 16.07 13.11
N SER A 52 7.85 16.63 13.34
CA SER A 52 8.24 17.21 14.63
C SER A 52 7.74 18.65 14.82
N ASP A 53 7.41 19.32 13.72
CA ASP A 53 6.77 20.64 13.74
C ASP A 53 5.24 20.49 13.89
N PRO A 54 4.62 21.07 14.94
CA PRO A 54 3.19 20.87 15.19
C PRO A 54 2.26 21.37 14.08
N GLU A 55 2.62 22.45 13.38
CA GLU A 55 1.80 23.00 12.30
C GLU A 55 1.86 22.12 11.05
N GLN A 56 3.07 21.71 10.65
CA GLN A 56 3.26 20.79 9.53
C GLN A 56 2.67 19.41 9.82
N ARG A 57 2.82 18.89 11.04
CA ARG A 57 2.13 17.67 11.49
C ARG A 57 0.62 17.78 11.34
N ALA A 58 0.03 18.90 11.75
CA ALA A 58 -1.42 19.13 11.60
C ALA A 58 -1.85 19.15 10.12
N ILE A 59 -1.02 19.72 9.23
CA ILE A 59 -1.25 19.67 7.78
C ILE A 59 -1.21 18.23 7.28
N GLY A 60 -0.19 17.45 7.65
CA GLY A 60 -0.05 16.04 7.26
C GLY A 60 -1.24 15.18 7.66
N LEU A 61 -1.70 15.32 8.92
CA LEU A 61 -2.90 14.64 9.43
C LEU A 61 -4.16 15.03 8.65
N LYS A 62 -4.35 16.32 8.39
CA LYS A 62 -5.50 16.81 7.61
C LYS A 62 -5.52 16.26 6.19
N LEU A 63 -4.35 16.16 5.55
CA LEU A 63 -4.24 15.57 4.21
C LEU A 63 -4.51 14.06 4.25
N GLY A 64 -3.98 13.34 5.24
CA GLY A 64 -4.27 11.93 5.47
C GLY A 64 -5.77 11.66 5.67
N HIS A 65 -6.44 12.46 6.49
CA HIS A 65 -7.88 12.35 6.72
C HIS A 65 -8.72 12.56 5.46
N ARG A 66 -8.30 13.46 4.56
CA ARG A 66 -8.97 13.64 3.25
C ARG A 66 -8.83 12.40 2.37
N LEU A 67 -7.65 11.77 2.36
CA LEU A 67 -7.44 10.49 1.66
C LEU A 67 -8.28 9.38 2.27
N LEU A 68 -8.35 9.30 3.61
CA LEU A 68 -9.20 8.35 4.32
C LEU A 68 -10.67 8.48 3.89
N SER A 69 -11.19 9.70 3.79
CA SER A 69 -12.61 9.94 3.45
C SER A 69 -13.03 9.47 2.05
N VAL A 70 -12.09 9.16 1.15
CA VAL A 70 -12.39 8.62 -0.19
C VAL A 70 -12.08 7.14 -0.31
N CYS A 71 -11.57 6.50 0.75
CA CYS A 71 -11.31 5.07 0.80
C CYS A 71 -12.60 4.28 1.07
N GLN A 72 -12.65 3.04 0.60
CA GLN A 72 -13.78 2.14 0.82
C GLN A 72 -13.66 1.36 2.13
N GLU A 73 -12.45 1.26 2.69
CA GLU A 73 -12.17 0.54 3.93
C GLU A 73 -10.87 1.10 4.57
N VAL A 74 -10.76 1.00 5.89
CA VAL A 74 -9.53 1.26 6.64
C VAL A 74 -8.98 -0.04 7.20
N TRP A 75 -7.72 -0.36 6.89
CA TRP A 75 -7.02 -1.51 7.43
C TRP A 75 -6.08 -1.06 8.55
N VAL A 76 -6.39 -1.49 9.75
CA VAL A 76 -5.62 -1.23 10.96
C VAL A 76 -4.61 -2.36 11.14
N CYS A 77 -3.34 -2.05 10.90
CA CYS A 77 -2.28 -3.04 10.89
C CYS A 77 -1.39 -2.96 12.14
N GLY A 78 -1.09 -4.12 12.72
CA GLY A 78 -0.12 -4.26 13.81
C GLY A 78 -0.75 -4.54 15.16
N GLY A 79 0.08 -4.89 16.15
CA GLY A 79 -0.36 -5.32 17.48
C GLY A 79 -0.63 -4.18 18.48
N ARG A 80 -0.42 -2.91 18.08
CA ARG A 80 -0.68 -1.73 18.92
C ARG A 80 -1.37 -0.64 18.13
N ILE A 81 -2.24 0.12 18.80
CA ILE A 81 -2.89 1.30 18.24
C ILE A 81 -2.16 2.55 18.74
N SER A 82 -1.57 3.31 17.81
CA SER A 82 -0.97 4.60 18.13
C SER A 82 -2.04 5.70 18.24
N SER A 83 -1.70 6.87 18.79
CA SER A 83 -2.63 8.01 18.85
C SER A 83 -3.07 8.48 17.46
N GLY A 84 -2.19 8.44 16.46
CA GLY A 84 -2.53 8.74 15.07
C GLY A 84 -3.56 7.74 14.52
N MET A 85 -3.31 6.45 14.71
CA MET A 85 -4.23 5.39 14.30
C MET A 85 -5.59 5.51 14.99
N ALA A 86 -5.62 5.83 16.29
CA ALA A 86 -6.87 6.04 17.01
C ALA A 86 -7.71 7.18 16.39
N GLY A 87 -7.06 8.27 15.95
CA GLY A 87 -7.71 9.36 15.22
C GLY A 87 -8.27 8.91 13.86
N GLU A 88 -7.51 8.10 13.12
CA GLU A 88 -7.92 7.54 11.83
C GLU A 88 -9.12 6.58 11.99
N ILE A 89 -9.10 5.70 13.00
CA ILE A 89 -10.19 4.78 13.34
C ILE A 89 -11.45 5.56 13.69
N ALA A 90 -11.35 6.54 14.60
CA ALA A 90 -12.49 7.36 14.99
C ALA A 90 -13.08 8.14 13.80
N LEU A 91 -12.24 8.62 12.88
CA LEU A 91 -12.70 9.27 11.66
C LEU A 91 -13.43 8.29 10.73
N ALA A 92 -12.88 7.08 10.54
CA ALA A 92 -13.51 6.05 9.72
C ALA A 92 -14.90 5.67 10.26
N GLU A 93 -14.99 5.44 11.57
CA GLU A 93 -16.25 5.15 12.25
C GLU A 93 -17.27 6.28 12.06
N ASN A 94 -16.85 7.54 12.23
CA ASN A 94 -17.72 8.70 12.04
C ASN A 94 -18.20 8.86 10.59
N LEU A 95 -17.40 8.42 9.61
CA LEU A 95 -17.77 8.44 8.19
C LEU A 95 -18.53 7.19 7.73
N GLY A 96 -18.72 6.20 8.61
CA GLY A 96 -19.31 4.90 8.25
C GLY A 96 -18.43 4.06 7.33
N ILE A 97 -17.12 4.33 7.30
CA ILE A 97 -16.15 3.56 6.53
C ILE A 97 -15.77 2.32 7.34
N PRO A 98 -15.90 1.09 6.80
CA PRO A 98 -15.57 -0.12 7.52
C PRO A 98 -14.11 -0.15 7.96
N VAL A 99 -13.88 -0.63 9.20
CA VAL A 99 -12.54 -0.78 9.79
C VAL A 99 -12.24 -2.27 9.92
N ARG A 100 -11.15 -2.71 9.29
CA ARG A 100 -10.64 -4.09 9.35
C ARG A 100 -9.33 -4.14 10.11
N TYR A 101 -9.28 -4.96 11.14
CA TYR A 101 -8.05 -5.21 11.89
C TYR A 101 -7.26 -6.33 11.20
N VAL A 102 -6.06 -6.00 10.74
CA VAL A 102 -5.10 -6.94 10.17
C VAL A 102 -4.08 -7.26 11.24
N GLY A 103 -4.11 -8.50 11.73
CA GLY A 103 -3.20 -8.99 12.77
C GLY A 103 -1.72 -8.90 12.39
N ALA A 104 -0.83 -9.30 13.32
CA ALA A 104 0.61 -9.29 13.03
C ALA A 104 0.90 -10.12 11.78
N LEU A 105 1.37 -9.47 10.71
CA LEU A 105 1.76 -10.08 9.42
C LEU A 105 3.00 -10.99 9.53
N ALA A 106 3.26 -11.56 10.72
CA ALA A 106 4.45 -12.32 11.08
C ALA A 106 4.68 -13.57 10.21
N GLU A 107 3.66 -14.03 9.48
CA GLU A 107 3.72 -15.26 8.67
C GLU A 107 3.96 -14.99 7.17
N TYR A 108 3.99 -13.73 6.74
CA TYR A 108 4.01 -13.37 5.31
C TYR A 108 5.42 -13.30 4.70
N GLN A 109 6.45 -13.76 5.42
CA GLN A 109 7.85 -13.82 4.95
C GLN A 109 8.07 -14.84 3.81
N SER A 110 7.02 -15.48 3.27
CA SER A 110 7.12 -16.71 2.47
C SER A 110 6.61 -16.61 1.02
N SER A 111 6.17 -15.44 0.52
CA SER A 111 5.64 -15.35 -0.86
C SER A 111 6.57 -14.62 -1.83
N PRO A 112 6.74 -15.08 -3.09
CA PRO A 112 7.73 -14.54 -4.03
C PRO A 112 7.44 -13.09 -4.41
N THR A 113 8.49 -12.37 -4.80
CA THR A 113 8.43 -11.04 -5.39
C THR A 113 7.54 -11.05 -6.64
N LEU A 114 6.90 -9.91 -6.94
CA LEU A 114 6.04 -9.71 -8.12
C LEU A 114 6.80 -9.77 -9.47
N GLU A 115 8.01 -10.34 -9.50
CA GLU A 115 8.90 -10.32 -10.66
C GLU A 115 8.86 -11.61 -11.51
N ASP A 116 8.20 -12.69 -11.08
CA ASP A 116 8.31 -14.01 -11.75
C ASP A 116 7.19 -14.35 -12.76
N ASN A 117 6.45 -13.38 -13.31
CA ASN A 117 5.40 -13.65 -14.30
C ASN A 117 5.77 -13.23 -15.74
N HIS A 118 6.99 -13.52 -16.17
CA HIS A 118 7.32 -13.59 -17.60
C HIS A 118 7.93 -14.95 -17.93
N ALA A 119 7.08 -15.98 -17.98
CA ALA A 119 7.38 -17.25 -18.62
C ALA A 119 6.78 -17.27 -20.04
N GLU A 120 7.68 -17.26 -21.02
CA GLU A 120 7.63 -18.00 -22.29
C GLU A 120 6.40 -17.81 -23.21
N GLU A 121 6.49 -16.84 -24.12
CA GLU A 121 5.89 -17.03 -25.46
C GLU A 121 6.88 -17.82 -26.33
N ASN A 122 6.58 -19.11 -26.51
CA ASN A 122 7.22 -19.97 -27.50
C ASN A 122 6.99 -19.40 -28.91
N VAL A 123 8.06 -19.02 -29.60
CA VAL A 123 8.04 -18.74 -31.04
C VAL A 123 8.81 -19.85 -31.74
N ASP A 124 8.12 -20.96 -32.01
CA ASP A 124 8.47 -21.88 -33.08
C ASP A 124 7.55 -21.57 -34.27
N ASP A 125 8.03 -20.76 -35.22
CA ASP A 125 7.59 -20.86 -36.61
C ASP A 125 8.74 -20.47 -37.55
N GLU A 126 9.48 -21.49 -38.00
CA GLU A 126 10.39 -21.40 -39.13
C GLU A 126 9.62 -21.02 -40.40
N ARG A 127 9.83 -19.80 -40.93
CA ARG A 127 9.65 -19.52 -42.37
C ARG A 127 10.79 -18.70 -42.94
N VAL A 128 11.80 -19.43 -43.42
CA VAL A 128 12.41 -19.30 -44.76
C VAL A 128 12.52 -17.88 -45.32
N TYR A 129 13.71 -17.29 -45.23
CA TYR A 129 14.17 -16.26 -46.17
C TYR A 129 15.50 -16.70 -46.80
N GLY A 130 15.47 -16.93 -48.11
CA GLY A 130 16.66 -17.34 -48.87
C GLY A 130 16.43 -17.45 -50.37
N SER A 131 15.75 -16.49 -50.99
CA SER A 131 15.77 -16.28 -52.44
C SER A 131 15.63 -14.79 -52.68
N GLN A 132 16.69 -14.08 -53.10
CA GLN A 132 16.97 -13.64 -54.48
C GLN A 132 18.16 -12.65 -54.33
N HIS A 133 19.14 -12.46 -55.21
CA HIS A 133 19.11 -12.35 -56.67
C HIS A 133 20.57 -12.30 -57.20
N THR A 134 20.81 -12.90 -58.37
CA THR A 134 21.65 -12.43 -59.50
C THR A 134 23.02 -11.75 -59.26
N GLY A 135 24.05 -12.35 -59.89
CA GLY A 135 25.34 -11.73 -60.22
C GLY A 135 26.22 -12.72 -60.94
#